data_AF-A0A257W2Z3-F1
#
_entry.id   AF-A0A257W2Z3-F1
#
_cell.length_a   1.000
_cell.length_b   1.000
_cell.length_c   1.000
_cell.angle_alpha   90.00
_cell.angle_beta   90.00
_cell.angle_gamma   90.00
#
_symmetry.space_group_name_H-M   'P 1'
#
loop_
_entity.id
_entity.type
_entity.pdbx_description
1 polymer ?
#
loop_
_entity_poly.entity_id
_entity_poly.type
_entity_poly.pdbx_seq_one_letter_code
_entity_poly.pdbx_strand_id
1 'polypeptide(L)'
;MVSEHDEERLAAWLDGALPADEARLFEAEMAANPELHAMADQWRRNDQLIAAALAPIAARPVDDHLLARMGLGEVEPSAQRPAANDNPPAPWRRYLPLGGTLAAACAALVVLMGRPGAPSDPLSLALDRTPSLASATLPGGRVIEPTLTLRAADGRWCREFREQDSVALACREKGGQWKTEGSGRGQGPDSGENIALASGADASALDRVYRRLGVSDPLDRATEASLIGSNWR
;
A
#
# COMPACT_ATOMS: atom_id res chain seq x y z
N MET A 1 -40.31 -20.62 6.10
CA MET A 1 -39.04 -20.63 5.34
C MET A 1 -38.40 -19.28 5.53
N VAL A 2 -37.19 -19.24 6.08
CA VAL A 2 -36.40 -18.01 6.31
C VAL A 2 -35.89 -17.51 4.95
N SER A 3 -36.00 -16.20 4.70
CA SER A 3 -35.52 -15.55 3.47
C SER A 3 -34.09 -15.02 3.61
N GLU A 4 -33.43 -14.73 2.50
CA GLU A 4 -32.10 -14.09 2.48
C GLU A 4 -32.10 -12.75 3.23
N HIS A 5 -33.18 -11.97 3.11
CA HIS A 5 -33.35 -10.73 3.85
C HIS A 5 -33.47 -10.94 5.37
N ASP A 6 -34.08 -12.05 5.80
CA ASP A 6 -34.17 -12.41 7.22
C ASP A 6 -32.80 -12.83 7.76
N GLU A 7 -31.98 -13.50 6.94
CA GLU A 7 -30.60 -13.87 7.28
C GLU A 7 -29.70 -12.63 7.44
N GLU A 8 -29.82 -11.65 6.54
CA GLU A 8 -29.10 -10.37 6.65
C GLU A 8 -29.49 -9.61 7.92
N ARG A 9 -30.78 -9.52 8.22
CA ARG A 9 -31.27 -8.86 9.45
C ARG A 9 -30.86 -9.62 10.70
N LEU A 10 -30.83 -10.95 10.65
CA LEU A 10 -30.35 -11.78 11.75
C LEU A 10 -28.86 -11.54 12.02
N ALA A 11 -28.03 -11.47 10.98
CA ALA A 11 -26.61 -11.13 11.10
C ALA A 11 -26.44 -9.73 11.73
N ALA A 12 -27.12 -8.72 11.18
CA ALA A 12 -27.06 -7.36 11.68
C ALA A 12 -27.52 -7.24 13.15
N TRP A 13 -28.52 -8.02 13.55
CA TRP A 13 -28.99 -8.05 14.94
C TRP A 13 -27.97 -8.72 15.87
N LEU A 14 -27.36 -9.85 15.46
CA LEU A 14 -26.35 -10.54 16.26
C LEU A 14 -25.10 -9.68 16.48
N ASP A 15 -24.70 -8.90 15.49
CA ASP A 15 -23.56 -7.98 15.56
C ASP A 15 -23.89 -6.65 16.28
N GLY A 16 -25.15 -6.42 16.67
CA GLY A 16 -25.61 -5.16 17.27
C GLY A 16 -25.62 -3.98 16.29
N ALA A 17 -25.63 -4.25 14.99
CA ALA A 17 -25.63 -3.26 13.92
C ALA A 17 -27.04 -2.73 13.56
N LEU A 18 -28.11 -3.38 14.03
CA LEU A 18 -29.47 -2.86 13.86
C LEU A 18 -29.74 -1.65 14.77
N PRO A 19 -30.40 -0.59 14.26
CA PRO A 19 -30.95 0.48 15.10
C PRO A 19 -31.85 -0.07 16.21
N ALA A 20 -31.87 0.60 17.37
CA ALA A 20 -32.53 0.06 18.57
C ALA A 20 -34.06 -0.13 18.42
N ASP A 21 -34.72 0.68 17.60
CA ASP A 21 -36.13 0.52 17.24
C ASP A 21 -36.36 -0.66 16.29
N GLU A 22 -35.51 -0.83 15.28
CA GLU A 22 -35.55 -1.97 14.36
C GLU A 22 -35.23 -3.29 15.06
N ALA A 23 -34.26 -3.31 15.98
CA ALA A 23 -33.92 -4.47 16.78
C ALA A 23 -35.12 -4.96 17.61
N ARG A 24 -35.87 -4.05 18.25
CA ARG A 24 -37.09 -4.42 19.00
C ARG A 24 -38.19 -4.99 18.11
N LEU A 25 -38.38 -4.45 16.91
CA LEU A 25 -39.35 -4.97 15.96
C LEU A 25 -38.93 -6.37 15.47
N PHE A 26 -37.65 -6.56 15.19
CA PHE A 26 -37.10 -7.85 14.78
C PHE A 26 -37.18 -8.90 15.89
N GLU A 27 -36.97 -8.51 17.15
CA GLU A 27 -37.17 -9.41 18.29
C GLU A 27 -38.62 -9.88 18.44
N ALA A 28 -39.59 -8.99 18.21
CA ALA A 28 -41.01 -9.35 18.22
C ALA A 28 -41.37 -10.29 17.04
N GLU A 29 -40.80 -10.04 15.87
CA GLU A 29 -40.94 -10.89 14.68
C GLU A 29 -40.34 -12.29 14.90
N MET A 30 -39.12 -12.36 15.43
CA MET A 30 -38.46 -13.61 15.78
C MET A 30 -39.22 -14.38 16.86
N ALA A 31 -39.85 -13.70 17.84
CA ALA A 31 -40.71 -14.35 18.82
C ALA A 31 -41.97 -14.99 18.20
N ALA A 32 -42.46 -14.44 17.09
CA ALA A 32 -43.59 -14.99 16.34
C ALA A 32 -43.19 -16.02 15.28
N ASN A 33 -41.89 -16.18 14.98
CA ASN A 33 -41.37 -17.06 13.94
C ASN A 33 -40.40 -18.12 14.50
N PRO A 34 -40.88 -19.35 14.79
CA PRO A 34 -40.06 -20.42 15.35
C PRO A 34 -38.86 -20.85 14.50
N GLU A 35 -38.96 -20.76 13.17
CA GLU A 35 -37.85 -21.11 12.28
C GLU A 35 -36.71 -20.08 12.37
N LEU A 36 -37.07 -18.80 12.38
CA LEU A 36 -36.10 -17.71 12.54
C LEU A 36 -35.43 -17.75 13.92
N HIS A 37 -36.21 -18.06 14.97
CA HIS A 37 -35.67 -18.27 16.32
C HIS A 37 -34.68 -19.45 16.38
N ALA A 38 -35.01 -20.57 15.74
CA ALA A 38 -34.12 -21.73 15.68
C ALA A 38 -32.81 -21.43 14.92
N MET A 39 -32.87 -20.62 13.85
CA MET A 39 -31.70 -20.14 13.12
C MET A 39 -30.81 -19.27 14.02
N ALA A 40 -31.41 -18.31 14.73
CA ALA A 40 -30.68 -17.45 15.67
C ALA A 40 -29.96 -18.26 16.76
N ASP A 41 -30.63 -19.26 17.32
CA ASP A 41 -30.04 -20.17 18.31
C ASP A 41 -28.90 -21.00 17.71
N GLN A 42 -29.01 -21.45 16.46
CA GLN A 42 -27.94 -22.15 15.77
C GLN A 42 -26.70 -21.26 15.58
N TRP A 43 -26.90 -20.02 15.14
CA TRP A 43 -25.80 -19.09 14.88
C TRP A 43 -25.11 -18.67 16.18
N ARG A 44 -25.87 -18.42 17.25
CA ARG A 44 -25.31 -18.17 18.60
C ARG A 44 -24.51 -19.33 19.13
N ARG A 45 -24.96 -20.58 18.94
CA ARG A 45 -24.17 -21.76 19.31
C ARG A 45 -22.88 -21.83 18.52
N ASN A 46 -22.90 -21.52 17.22
CA ASN A 46 -21.71 -21.50 16.39
C ASN A 46 -20.71 -20.42 16.86
N ASP A 47 -21.20 -19.22 17.15
CA ASP A 47 -20.39 -18.14 17.70
C ASP A 47 -19.74 -18.54 19.03
N GLN A 48 -20.51 -19.12 19.95
CA GLN A 48 -20.00 -19.63 21.22
C GLN A 48 -18.92 -20.71 21.03
N LEU A 49 -19.08 -21.60 20.06
CA LEU A 49 -18.08 -22.63 19.74
C LEU A 49 -16.76 -22.01 19.26
N ILE A 50 -16.84 -21.02 18.36
CA ILE A 50 -15.67 -20.31 17.84
C ILE A 50 -15.00 -19.50 18.95
N ALA A 51 -15.77 -18.73 19.70
CA ALA A 51 -15.29 -17.94 20.82
C ALA A 51 -14.59 -18.81 21.87
N ALA A 52 -15.18 -19.97 22.23
CA ALA A 52 -14.58 -20.89 23.17
C ALA A 52 -13.27 -21.50 22.65
N ALA A 53 -13.22 -21.88 21.37
CA ALA A 53 -12.01 -22.42 20.75
C ALA A 53 -10.87 -21.39 20.67
N LEU A 54 -11.20 -20.12 20.46
CA LEU A 54 -10.24 -19.03 20.34
C LEU A 54 -9.96 -18.31 21.66
N ALA A 55 -10.72 -18.56 22.72
CA ALA A 55 -10.55 -17.93 24.03
C ALA A 55 -9.11 -18.00 24.57
N PRO A 56 -8.38 -19.14 24.46
CA PRO A 56 -6.98 -19.20 24.89
C PRO A 56 -6.06 -18.26 24.09
N ILE A 57 -6.38 -18.02 22.81
CA ILE A 57 -5.63 -17.08 21.97
C ILE A 57 -5.98 -15.65 22.33
N ALA A 58 -7.27 -15.34 22.47
CA ALA A 58 -7.78 -14.02 22.80
C ALA A 58 -7.34 -13.55 24.20
N ALA A 59 -7.18 -14.47 25.15
CA ALA A 59 -6.72 -14.18 26.50
C ALA A 59 -5.20 -13.96 26.60
N ARG A 60 -4.42 -14.23 25.53
CA ARG A 60 -2.99 -13.91 25.54
C ARG A 60 -2.82 -12.39 25.51
N PRO A 61 -1.94 -11.83 26.35
CA PRO A 61 -1.62 -10.42 26.25
C PRO A 61 -1.06 -10.13 24.87
N VAL A 62 -1.42 -8.97 24.32
CA VAL A 62 -0.80 -8.47 23.09
C VAL A 62 0.67 -8.20 23.40
N ASP A 63 1.56 -8.67 22.53
CA ASP A 63 3.00 -8.53 22.68
C ASP A 63 3.42 -7.04 22.76
N ASP A 64 4.29 -6.71 23.71
CA ASP A 64 4.73 -5.33 23.97
C ASP A 64 5.41 -4.68 22.77
N HIS A 65 6.13 -5.46 21.95
CA HIS A 65 6.75 -4.95 20.73
C HIS A 65 5.71 -4.65 19.63
N LEU A 66 4.58 -5.35 19.60
CA LEU A 66 3.44 -4.97 18.77
C LEU A 66 2.78 -3.69 19.30
N LEU A 67 2.53 -3.58 20.60
CA LEU A 67 1.98 -2.36 21.23
C LEU A 67 2.89 -1.14 20.98
N ALA A 68 4.20 -1.29 21.11
CA ALA A 68 5.18 -0.25 20.82
C ALA A 68 5.18 0.18 19.34
N ARG A 69 5.08 -0.77 18.40
CA ARG A 69 4.95 -0.46 16.96
C ARG A 69 3.65 0.26 16.62
N MET A 70 2.57 -0.01 17.35
CA MET A 70 1.29 0.69 17.21
C MET A 70 1.24 2.04 17.95
N GLY A 71 2.30 2.40 18.69
CA GLY A 71 2.32 3.62 19.51
C GLY A 71 1.39 3.56 20.75
N LEU A 72 0.97 2.35 21.15
CA LEU A 72 0.07 2.08 22.27
C LEU A 72 0.79 1.50 23.50
N GLY A 73 2.12 1.35 23.45
CA GLY A 73 2.92 0.95 24.62
C GLY A 73 2.97 2.07 25.66
N GLU A 74 3.22 1.72 26.92
CA GLU A 74 3.54 2.71 27.96
C GLU A 74 4.71 3.56 27.47
N VAL A 75 4.43 4.86 27.28
CA VAL A 75 5.48 5.85 27.05
C VAL A 75 6.17 6.07 28.38
N GLU A 76 7.11 5.19 28.72
CA GLU A 76 8.23 5.62 29.54
C GLU A 76 8.77 6.89 28.87
N PRO A 77 8.99 7.99 29.61
CA PRO A 77 9.61 9.17 29.04
C PRO A 77 10.98 8.73 28.56
N SER A 78 11.05 8.37 27.28
CA SER A 78 12.27 8.11 26.55
C SER A 78 12.99 9.44 26.61
N ALA A 79 13.89 9.56 27.59
CA ALA A 79 14.93 10.55 27.58
C ALA A 79 15.50 10.45 26.17
N GLN A 80 15.24 11.50 25.37
CA GLN A 80 15.62 11.57 23.97
C GLN A 80 17.09 11.20 23.91
N ARG A 81 17.39 9.93 23.61
CA ARG A 81 18.75 9.52 23.33
C ARG A 81 18.97 10.09 21.95
N PRO A 82 19.84 11.12 21.79
CA PRO A 82 20.26 11.48 20.45
C PRO A 82 20.73 10.19 19.81
N ALA A 83 20.30 9.94 18.57
CA ALA A 83 20.71 8.76 17.84
C ALA A 83 22.23 8.65 17.91
N ALA A 84 22.72 7.69 18.70
CA ALA A 84 24.13 7.40 18.78
C ALA A 84 24.49 6.80 17.42
N ASN A 85 25.12 7.62 16.59
CA ASN A 85 25.66 7.18 15.31
C ASN A 85 26.84 6.26 15.63
N ASP A 86 26.57 4.96 15.71
CA ASP A 86 27.58 3.91 15.93
C ASP A 86 28.44 3.63 14.68
N ASN A 87 28.36 4.48 13.64
CA ASN A 87 29.32 4.41 12.56
C ASN A 87 30.71 4.80 13.08
N PRO A 88 31.73 3.93 12.93
CA PRO A 88 33.10 4.36 13.16
C PRO A 88 33.40 5.54 12.22
N PRO A 89 33.98 6.66 12.72
CA PRO A 89 34.33 7.77 11.85
C PRO A 89 35.32 7.27 10.81
N ALA A 90 34.87 7.20 9.57
CA ALA A 90 35.63 6.61 8.49
C ALA A 90 36.94 7.41 8.26
N PRO A 91 38.10 6.74 8.14
CA PRO A 91 39.42 7.37 8.18
C PRO A 91 39.72 8.31 6.99
N TRP A 92 38.88 8.29 5.95
CA TRP A 92 39.04 9.13 4.75
C TRP A 92 38.82 10.62 5.01
N ARG A 93 38.16 11.00 6.11
CA ARG A 93 37.99 12.42 6.53
C ARG A 93 39.31 13.11 6.92
N ARG A 94 40.42 12.39 7.09
CA ARG A 94 41.74 12.97 7.42
C ARG A 94 42.55 13.47 6.22
N TYR A 95 42.14 13.20 4.98
CA TYR A 95 42.95 13.52 3.78
C TYR A 95 42.40 14.67 2.93
N LEU A 96 41.53 15.52 3.49
CA LEU A 96 40.76 16.52 2.74
C LEU A 96 41.22 17.98 2.92
N PRO A 97 42.52 18.31 2.76
CA PRO A 97 42.83 19.69 2.37
C PRO A 97 43.90 19.78 1.26
N LEU A 98 43.80 19.03 0.15
CA LEU A 98 44.73 19.18 -0.99
C LEU A 98 44.14 18.86 -2.38
N GLY A 99 42.81 18.85 -2.56
CA GLY A 99 42.15 18.45 -3.82
C GLY A 99 41.37 19.55 -4.56
N GLY A 100 41.47 20.81 -4.14
CA GLY A 100 40.58 21.90 -4.58
C GLY A 100 40.67 22.32 -6.06
N THR A 101 41.67 21.84 -6.82
CA THR A 101 41.89 22.28 -8.21
C THR A 101 41.62 21.21 -9.28
N LEU A 102 41.44 19.93 -8.89
CA LEU A 102 41.07 18.85 -9.83
C LEU A 102 39.55 18.62 -9.94
N ALA A 103 38.77 19.07 -8.95
CA ALA A 103 37.31 18.88 -8.94
C ALA A 103 36.57 19.66 -10.03
N ALA A 104 37.10 20.81 -10.46
CA ALA A 104 36.47 21.62 -11.52
C ALA A 104 36.55 20.94 -12.90
N ALA A 105 37.63 20.22 -13.20
CA ALA A 105 37.78 19.50 -14.47
C ALA A 105 36.93 18.22 -14.51
N CYS A 106 36.78 17.52 -13.39
CA CYS A 106 35.93 16.32 -13.31
C CYS A 106 34.42 16.66 -13.33
N ALA A 107 34.01 17.77 -12.70
CA ALA A 107 32.61 18.22 -12.76
C ALA A 107 32.20 18.62 -14.19
N ALA A 108 33.11 19.24 -14.96
CA ALA A 108 32.85 19.55 -16.36
C ALA A 108 32.74 18.29 -17.24
N LEU A 109 33.52 17.24 -16.97
CA LEU A 109 33.46 15.98 -17.74
C LEU A 109 32.22 15.12 -17.41
N VAL A 110 31.70 15.15 -16.18
CA VAL A 110 30.45 14.45 -15.82
C VAL A 110 29.22 15.13 -16.45
N VAL A 111 29.22 16.46 -16.58
CA VAL A 111 28.17 17.20 -17.29
C VAL A 111 28.25 16.99 -18.81
N LEU A 112 29.45 16.80 -19.38
CA LEU A 112 29.63 16.58 -20.83
C LEU A 112 29.48 15.12 -21.28
N MET A 113 29.64 14.14 -20.39
CA MET A 113 29.49 12.70 -20.69
C MET A 113 28.10 12.12 -20.36
N GLY A 114 27.18 12.93 -19.84
CA GLY A 114 25.76 12.63 -19.88
C GLY A 114 25.34 12.57 -21.34
N ARG A 115 25.37 11.37 -21.94
CA ARG A 115 24.78 11.11 -23.26
C ARG A 115 23.41 11.78 -23.27
N PRO A 116 23.04 12.58 -24.28
CA PRO A 116 21.67 12.99 -24.45
C PRO A 116 20.89 11.70 -24.76
N GLY A 117 20.35 11.07 -23.71
CA GLY A 117 19.22 10.18 -23.87
C GLY A 117 18.15 11.00 -24.60
N ALA A 118 17.46 10.36 -25.55
CA ALA A 118 16.31 10.97 -26.20
C ALA A 118 15.43 11.67 -25.15
N PRO A 119 14.85 12.85 -25.44
CA PRO A 119 14.05 13.57 -24.46
C PRO A 119 13.06 12.60 -23.83
N SER A 120 13.30 12.26 -22.56
CA SER A 120 12.41 11.42 -21.79
C SER A 120 11.11 12.17 -21.66
N ASP A 121 10.02 11.53 -22.07
CA ASP A 121 8.73 12.16 -21.92
C ASP A 121 8.47 12.43 -20.42
N PRO A 122 7.63 13.43 -20.07
CA PRO A 122 7.43 13.81 -18.69
C PRO A 122 6.96 12.67 -17.78
N LEU A 123 6.19 11.71 -18.30
CA LEU A 123 5.75 10.54 -17.54
C LEU A 123 6.94 9.63 -17.24
N SER A 124 7.79 9.36 -18.24
CA SER A 124 9.01 8.59 -18.03
C SER A 124 9.91 9.19 -16.96
N LEU A 125 10.09 10.52 -16.96
CA LEU A 125 10.90 11.21 -15.95
C LEU A 125 10.30 11.09 -14.54
N ALA A 126 8.98 11.23 -14.44
CA ALA A 126 8.27 11.12 -13.17
C ALA A 126 8.33 9.68 -12.62
N LEU A 127 8.12 8.68 -13.46
CA LEU A 127 8.24 7.26 -13.10
C LEU A 127 9.68 6.82 -12.82
N ASP A 128 10.70 7.47 -13.41
CA ASP A 128 12.09 7.12 -13.12
C ASP A 128 12.56 7.61 -11.74
N ARG A 129 11.97 8.68 -11.19
CA ARG A 129 12.51 9.42 -10.04
C ARG A 129 11.64 9.45 -8.80
N THR A 130 10.33 9.31 -8.96
CA THR A 130 9.37 9.52 -7.87
C THR A 130 9.21 8.21 -7.09
N PRO A 131 9.52 8.14 -5.79
CA PRO A 131 9.25 6.94 -5.00
C PRO A 131 7.76 6.57 -5.00
N SER A 132 7.43 5.31 -4.73
CA SER A 132 6.03 4.93 -4.59
C SER A 132 5.38 5.68 -3.41
N LEU A 133 4.10 6.01 -3.58
CA LEU A 133 3.27 6.84 -2.70
C LEU A 133 3.70 8.30 -2.58
N ALA A 134 4.59 8.78 -3.45
CA ALA A 134 4.91 10.19 -3.60
C ALA A 134 4.29 10.74 -4.89
N SER A 135 3.84 12.00 -4.85
CA SER A 135 3.23 12.64 -6.01
C SER A 135 4.27 13.38 -6.86
N ALA A 136 4.07 13.36 -8.17
CA ALA A 136 4.81 14.17 -9.13
C ALA A 136 3.87 14.95 -10.04
N THR A 137 4.17 16.23 -10.26
CA THR A 137 3.41 17.08 -11.17
C THR A 137 4.03 17.06 -12.56
N LEU A 138 3.25 16.60 -13.52
CA LEU A 138 3.56 16.63 -14.95
C LEU A 138 3.22 18.02 -15.55
N PRO A 139 3.78 18.36 -16.72
CA PRO A 139 3.35 19.53 -17.48
C PRO A 139 1.83 19.53 -17.71
N GLY A 140 1.22 20.71 -17.59
CA GLY A 140 -0.24 20.87 -17.68
C GLY A 140 -0.99 20.65 -16.35
N GLY A 141 -0.28 20.53 -15.22
CA GLY A 141 -0.89 20.44 -13.89
C GLY A 141 -1.43 19.06 -13.52
N ARG A 142 -1.20 18.06 -14.38
CA ARG A 142 -1.52 16.67 -14.12
C ARG A 142 -0.64 16.15 -12.98
N VAL A 143 -1.24 15.45 -12.03
CA VAL A 143 -0.53 14.86 -10.88
C VAL A 143 -0.61 13.34 -11.02
N ILE A 144 0.56 12.70 -10.93
CA ILE A 144 0.64 11.25 -10.85
C ILE A 144 1.21 10.83 -9.50
N GLU A 145 0.84 9.64 -9.07
CA GLU A 145 1.38 9.01 -7.88
C GLU A 145 1.69 7.55 -8.18
N PRO A 146 2.97 7.15 -8.33
CA PRO A 146 3.33 5.75 -8.43
C PRO A 146 2.90 5.01 -7.17
N THR A 147 2.29 3.84 -7.30
CA THR A 147 1.76 3.06 -6.16
C THR A 147 2.61 1.82 -5.88
N LEU A 148 3.04 1.13 -6.93
CA LEU A 148 3.78 -0.13 -6.84
C LEU A 148 4.92 -0.17 -7.86
N THR A 149 5.99 -0.85 -7.51
CA THR A 149 7.06 -1.26 -8.42
C THR A 149 7.14 -2.78 -8.48
N LEU A 150 7.11 -3.33 -9.68
CA LEU A 150 6.96 -4.76 -10.00
C LEU A 150 7.98 -5.17 -11.05
N ARG A 151 8.24 -6.47 -11.20
CA ARG A 151 9.04 -7.02 -12.30
C ARG A 151 8.18 -7.92 -13.18
N ALA A 152 8.12 -7.65 -14.49
CA ALA A 152 7.45 -8.54 -15.44
C ALA A 152 8.25 -9.83 -15.68
N ALA A 153 7.60 -10.87 -16.20
CA ALA A 153 8.23 -12.15 -16.52
C ALA A 153 9.35 -12.02 -17.58
N ASP A 154 9.28 -11.01 -18.45
CA ASP A 154 10.32 -10.67 -19.43
C ASP A 154 11.53 -9.91 -18.81
N GLY A 155 11.47 -9.64 -17.51
CA GLY A 155 12.51 -9.01 -16.73
C GLY A 155 12.46 -7.48 -16.69
N ARG A 156 11.54 -6.82 -17.43
CA ARG A 156 11.35 -5.37 -17.38
C ARG A 156 10.80 -4.93 -16.02
N TRP A 157 11.23 -3.76 -15.56
CA TRP A 157 10.63 -3.10 -14.40
C TRP A 157 9.33 -2.44 -14.83
N CYS A 158 8.27 -2.61 -14.05
CA CYS A 158 6.97 -2.02 -14.29
C CYS A 158 6.52 -1.25 -13.05
N ARG A 159 5.81 -0.14 -13.25
CA ARG A 159 5.26 0.70 -12.19
C ARG A 159 3.79 0.93 -12.41
N GLU A 160 3.02 0.64 -11.36
CA GLU A 160 1.65 1.08 -11.27
C GLU A 160 1.65 2.53 -10.78
N PHE A 161 0.78 3.35 -11.35
CA PHE A 161 0.58 4.72 -10.91
C PHE A 161 -0.87 5.13 -11.04
N ARG A 162 -1.29 6.06 -10.18
CA ARG A 162 -2.57 6.73 -10.23
C ARG A 162 -2.45 8.09 -10.89
N GLU A 163 -3.50 8.45 -11.60
CA GLU A 163 -3.72 9.79 -12.13
C GLU A 163 -5.22 10.09 -12.05
N GLN A 164 -5.63 11.00 -11.18
CA GLN A 164 -7.05 11.29 -10.90
C GLN A 164 -7.81 9.99 -10.55
N ASP A 165 -8.90 9.69 -11.26
CA ASP A 165 -9.74 8.50 -11.09
C ASP A 165 -9.29 7.31 -11.98
N SER A 166 -8.01 7.31 -12.38
CA SER A 166 -7.43 6.26 -13.21
C SER A 166 -6.20 5.64 -12.58
N VAL A 167 -6.06 4.34 -12.83
CA VAL A 167 -4.88 3.55 -12.49
C VAL A 167 -4.28 2.99 -13.78
N ALA A 168 -2.96 2.99 -13.88
CA ALA A 168 -2.25 2.53 -15.05
C ALA A 168 -0.97 1.78 -14.67
N LEU A 169 -0.57 0.82 -15.52
CA LEU A 169 0.70 0.12 -15.40
C LEU A 169 1.58 0.48 -16.58
N ALA A 170 2.80 0.95 -16.32
CA ALA A 170 3.80 1.21 -17.35
C ALA A 170 5.07 0.38 -17.11
N CYS A 171 5.69 -0.13 -18.17
CA CYS A 171 6.94 -0.87 -18.09
C CYS A 171 8.08 -0.10 -18.74
N ARG A 172 9.27 -0.18 -18.13
CA ARG A 172 10.48 0.48 -18.58
C ARG A 172 11.10 -0.30 -19.73
N GLU A 173 11.20 0.36 -20.88
CA GLU A 173 11.87 -0.14 -22.06
C GLU A 173 13.40 -0.04 -21.91
N LYS A 174 14.14 -0.78 -22.75
CA LYS A 174 15.62 -0.76 -22.74
C LYS A 174 16.23 0.64 -22.96
N GLY A 175 15.47 1.55 -23.57
CA GLY A 175 15.85 2.95 -23.78
C GLY A 175 15.56 3.89 -22.59
N GLY A 176 15.06 3.37 -21.46
CA GLY A 176 14.69 4.16 -20.28
C GLY A 176 13.32 4.87 -20.39
N GLN A 177 12.61 4.69 -21.50
CA GLN A 177 11.24 5.19 -21.66
C GLN A 177 10.26 4.23 -20.99
N TRP A 178 9.23 4.77 -20.35
CA TRP A 178 8.16 4.02 -19.74
C TRP A 178 6.98 3.96 -20.71
N LYS A 179 6.54 2.74 -21.02
CA LYS A 179 5.41 2.49 -21.91
C LYS A 179 4.23 1.96 -21.11
N THR A 180 3.09 2.64 -21.19
CA THR A 180 1.84 2.18 -20.58
C THR A 180 1.37 0.89 -21.26
N GLU A 181 1.26 -0.19 -20.48
CA GLU A 181 0.83 -1.52 -20.92
C GLU A 181 -0.69 -1.71 -20.78
N GLY A 182 -1.31 -0.93 -19.90
CA GLY A 182 -2.76 -0.83 -19.75
C GLY A 182 -3.15 0.18 -18.67
N SER A 183 -4.43 0.56 -18.70
CA SER A 183 -5.04 1.49 -17.78
C SER A 183 -6.51 1.13 -17.57
N GLY A 184 -7.09 1.62 -16.48
CA GLY A 184 -8.51 1.55 -16.22
C GLY A 184 -8.95 2.55 -15.16
N ARG A 185 -10.24 2.54 -14.84
CA ARG A 185 -10.75 3.34 -13.72
C ARG A 185 -10.23 2.76 -12.41
N GLY A 186 -9.73 3.62 -11.55
CA GLY A 186 -9.31 3.26 -10.20
C GLY A 186 -9.70 4.38 -9.25
N GLN A 187 -10.35 4.03 -8.15
CA GLN A 187 -10.61 4.95 -7.05
C GLN A 187 -9.47 4.81 -6.05
N GLY A 188 -8.62 5.84 -5.99
CA GLY A 188 -7.75 6.03 -4.84
C GLY A 188 -8.59 6.11 -3.55
N PRO A 189 -7.97 5.95 -2.37
CA PRO A 189 -8.68 6.13 -1.11
C PRO A 189 -9.39 7.48 -1.13
N ASP A 190 -10.72 7.45 -1.02
CA ASP A 190 -11.51 8.66 -0.94
C ASP A 190 -11.02 9.44 0.29
N SER A 191 -10.83 10.75 0.14
CA SER A 191 -10.38 11.61 1.26
C SER A 191 -11.46 11.78 2.34
N GLY A 192 -12.63 11.15 2.18
CA GLY A 192 -13.70 11.10 3.16
C GLY A 192 -13.50 10.05 4.24
N GLU A 193 -14.30 10.13 5.30
CA GLU A 193 -14.33 9.24 6.48
C GLU A 193 -14.68 7.77 6.19
N ASN A 194 -14.64 7.35 4.93
CA ASN A 194 -15.02 6.02 4.48
C ASN A 194 -13.84 5.05 4.57
N ILE A 195 -14.10 3.85 5.09
CA ILE A 195 -13.11 2.78 5.18
C ILE A 195 -12.87 2.21 3.78
N ALA A 196 -11.66 2.35 3.26
CA ALA A 196 -11.21 1.68 2.04
C ALA A 196 -10.74 0.25 2.36
N LEU A 197 -11.29 -0.75 1.67
CA LEU A 197 -10.82 -2.14 1.77
C LEU A 197 -9.47 -2.28 1.06
N ALA A 198 -8.56 -3.08 1.63
CA ALA A 198 -7.22 -3.33 1.06
C ALA A 198 -7.26 -3.96 -0.35
N SER A 199 -8.38 -4.58 -0.72
CA SER A 199 -8.69 -4.99 -2.10
C SER A 199 -9.60 -3.94 -2.76
N GLY A 200 -9.05 -2.77 -3.09
CA GLY A 200 -9.79 -1.75 -3.84
C GLY A 200 -10.23 -2.28 -5.21
N ALA A 201 -11.30 -1.69 -5.76
CA ALA A 201 -11.81 -1.99 -7.12
C ALA A 201 -10.72 -1.87 -8.22
N ASP A 202 -9.64 -1.13 -7.92
CA ASP A 202 -8.47 -0.87 -8.76
C ASP A 202 -7.74 -2.14 -9.21
N ALA A 203 -7.68 -3.16 -8.35
CA ALA A 203 -7.03 -4.43 -8.67
C ALA A 203 -7.71 -5.12 -9.88
N SER A 204 -9.04 -4.95 -10.03
CA SER A 204 -9.79 -5.52 -11.14
C SER A 204 -9.49 -4.86 -12.50
N ALA A 205 -9.08 -3.60 -12.50
CA ALA A 205 -8.86 -2.82 -13.72
C ALA A 205 -7.59 -3.27 -14.47
N LEU A 206 -6.54 -3.62 -13.74
CA LEU A 206 -5.24 -4.02 -14.29
C LEU A 206 -5.00 -5.53 -14.30
N ASP A 207 -5.93 -6.30 -13.77
CA ASP A 207 -5.84 -7.76 -13.58
C ASP A 207 -5.49 -8.56 -14.86
N ARG A 208 -6.02 -8.12 -16.02
CA ARG A 208 -5.67 -8.72 -17.31
C ARG A 208 -4.23 -8.38 -17.74
N VAL A 209 -3.77 -7.17 -17.44
CA VAL A 209 -2.41 -6.71 -17.77
C VAL A 209 -1.41 -7.46 -16.90
N TYR A 210 -1.68 -7.60 -15.60
CA TYR A 210 -0.85 -8.37 -14.67
C TYR A 210 -0.68 -9.82 -15.08
N ARG A 211 -1.78 -10.51 -15.41
CA ARG A 211 -1.71 -11.90 -15.89
C ARG A 211 -0.95 -12.03 -17.21
N ARG A 212 -1.15 -11.10 -18.15
CA ARG A 212 -0.45 -11.11 -19.45
C ARG A 212 1.06 -10.92 -19.29
N LEU A 213 1.48 -10.05 -18.38
CA LEU A 213 2.90 -9.72 -18.15
C LEU A 213 3.59 -10.67 -17.17
N GLY A 214 2.84 -11.45 -16.39
CA GLY A 214 3.39 -12.34 -15.36
C GLY A 214 4.22 -11.57 -14.33
N VAL A 215 3.66 -10.47 -13.80
CA VAL A 215 4.37 -9.62 -12.84
C VAL A 215 4.64 -10.35 -11.52
N SER A 216 5.78 -10.04 -10.89
CA SER A 216 6.15 -10.49 -9.56
C SER A 216 5.34 -9.80 -8.46
N ASP A 217 5.57 -10.21 -7.22
CA ASP A 217 5.17 -9.43 -6.06
C ASP A 217 5.81 -8.02 -6.09
N PRO A 218 5.12 -6.99 -5.55
CA PRO A 218 5.67 -5.65 -5.42
C PRO A 218 6.95 -5.62 -4.60
N LEU A 219 7.86 -4.73 -4.97
CA LEU A 219 9.07 -4.47 -4.21
C LEU A 219 8.76 -3.74 -2.90
N ASP A 220 9.57 -4.00 -1.88
CA ASP A 220 9.60 -3.17 -0.70
C ASP A 220 10.22 -1.78 -0.97
N ARG A 221 9.99 -0.85 -0.04
CA ARG A 221 10.47 0.54 -0.12
C ARG A 221 11.99 0.66 -0.25
N ALA A 222 12.76 -0.16 0.46
CA ALA A 222 14.22 -0.03 0.48
C ALA A 222 14.83 -0.50 -0.85
N THR A 223 14.30 -1.60 -1.38
CA THR A 223 14.68 -2.16 -2.68
C THR A 223 14.32 -1.19 -3.81
N GLU A 224 13.11 -0.62 -3.81
CA GLU A 224 12.72 0.40 -4.78
C GLU A 224 13.64 1.62 -4.74
N ALA A 225 13.90 2.17 -3.55
CA ALA A 225 14.76 3.35 -3.41
C ALA A 225 16.18 3.10 -3.94
N SER A 226 16.73 1.90 -3.70
CA SER A 226 18.01 1.47 -4.26
C SER A 226 17.98 1.42 -5.79
N LEU A 227 16.92 0.86 -6.38
CA LEU A 227 16.74 0.82 -7.84
C LEU A 227 16.63 2.21 -8.45
N ILE A 228 15.84 3.11 -7.86
CA ILE A 228 15.76 4.51 -8.32
C ILE A 228 17.15 5.15 -8.27
N GLY A 229 17.89 4.98 -7.16
CA GLY A 229 19.26 5.47 -7.00
C GLY A 229 20.26 4.88 -7.99
N SER A 230 20.08 3.62 -8.41
CA SER A 230 20.91 2.94 -9.40
C SER A 230 20.52 3.25 -10.86
N ASN A 231 19.48 4.06 -11.08
CA ASN A 231 18.84 4.28 -12.38
C ASN A 231 18.30 2.98 -13.00
N TRP A 232 17.69 2.16 -12.15
CA TRP A 232 17.02 0.89 -12.44
C TRP A 232 17.95 -0.15 -13.07
N ARG A 233 19.19 -0.21 -12.55
CA ARG A 233 20.16 -1.26 -12.83
C ARG A 233 20.16 -2.30 -11.74
#